data_AF-A0A249SVC9-F1
#
_entry.id   AF-A0A249SVC9-F1
#
_cell.length_a   1.000
_cell.length_b   1.000
_cell.length_c   1.000
_cell.angle_alpha   90.00
_cell.angle_beta   90.00
_cell.angle_gamma   90.00
#
_symmetry.space_group_name_H-M   'P 1'
#
loop_
_entity.id
_entity.type
_entity.pdbx_description
1 polymer ?
#
loop_
_entity_poly.entity_id
_entity_poly.type
_entity_poly.pdbx_seq_one_letter_code
_entity_poly.pdbx_strand_id
1 'polypeptide(L)'
;MSKKENVKQAIQELAMGNYNSYPEEYSIDTAPAETVENIESLARGYWDCRDDKEVVRDEKLGIHLNDYQSWAKEAFAAFAERERSLN
;
A
#
# COMPACT_ATOMS: atom_id res chain seq x y z
N MET A 1 6.38 12.17 14.97
CA MET A 1 6.34 11.55 13.62
C MET A 1 6.73 12.58 12.57
N SER A 2 7.47 12.16 11.54
CA SER A 2 7.80 13.04 10.41
C SER A 2 6.56 13.22 9.52
N LYS A 3 6.53 14.26 8.68
CA LYS A 3 5.45 14.43 7.70
C LYS A 3 5.38 13.27 6.71
N LYS A 4 6.53 12.68 6.34
CA LYS A 4 6.60 11.52 5.44
C LYS A 4 6.03 10.26 6.13
N GLU A 5 6.25 10.08 7.43
CA GLU A 5 5.64 8.98 8.18
C GLU A 5 4.11 9.09 8.25
N ASN A 6 3.56 10.30 8.37
CA ASN A 6 2.10 10.47 8.34
C ASN A 6 1.51 10.08 6.97
N VAL A 7 2.20 10.40 5.87
CA VAL A 7 1.77 10.00 4.51
C VAL A 7 1.88 8.49 4.36
N LYS A 8 3.00 7.90 4.79
CA LYS A 8 3.17 6.45 4.83
C LYS A 8 2.02 5.77 5.56
N GLN A 9 1.68 6.22 6.77
CA GLN A 9 0.60 5.64 7.55
C GLN A 9 -0.74 5.71 6.80
N ALA A 10 -1.06 6.86 6.17
CA ALA A 10 -2.29 7.00 5.39
C ALA A 10 -2.34 6.02 4.20
N ILE A 11 -1.23 5.85 3.47
CA ILE A 11 -1.16 4.88 2.36
C ILE A 11 -1.31 3.44 2.87
N GLN A 12 -0.71 3.12 4.02
CA GLN A 12 -0.85 1.79 4.64
C GLN A 12 -2.28 1.50 5.09
N GLU A 13 -2.99 2.49 5.64
CA GLU A 13 -4.41 2.37 6.02
C GLU A 13 -5.31 2.15 4.80
N LEU A 14 -5.07 2.89 3.70
CA LEU A 14 -5.79 2.69 2.44
C LEU A 14 -5.53 1.29 1.84
N ALA A 15 -4.27 0.86 1.81
CA ALA A 15 -3.88 -0.46 1.33
C ALA A 15 -4.52 -1.58 2.16
N MET A 16 -4.45 -1.48 3.49
CA MET A 16 -5.10 -2.41 4.41
C MET A 16 -6.62 -2.49 4.17
N GLY A 17 -7.27 -1.36 3.91
CA GLY A 17 -8.69 -1.34 3.53
C GLY A 17 -8.98 -2.16 2.27
N ASN A 18 -8.12 -2.08 1.25
CA ASN A 18 -8.26 -2.86 0.02
C ASN A 18 -8.02 -4.36 0.26
N TYR A 19 -6.98 -4.72 1.01
CA TYR A 19 -6.69 -6.13 1.31
C TYR A 19 -7.84 -6.82 2.05
N ASN A 20 -8.50 -6.11 2.98
CA ASN A 20 -9.68 -6.62 3.67
C ASN A 20 -10.93 -6.68 2.78
N SER A 21 -11.03 -5.84 1.75
CA SER A 21 -12.20 -5.76 0.87
C SER A 21 -12.17 -6.77 -0.27
N TYR A 22 -10.97 -7.16 -0.71
CA TYR A 22 -10.73 -8.08 -1.83
C TYR A 22 -9.75 -9.19 -1.43
N PRO A 23 -10.03 -9.98 -0.38
CA PRO A 23 -9.08 -10.96 0.16
C PRO A 23 -8.62 -12.01 -0.87
N GLU A 24 -9.40 -12.29 -1.90
CA GLU A 24 -9.05 -13.18 -3.01
C GLU A 24 -7.90 -12.65 -3.89
N GLU A 25 -7.83 -11.32 -4.10
CA GLU A 25 -6.78 -10.67 -4.90
C GLU A 25 -5.47 -10.53 -4.12
N TYR A 26 -5.56 -10.59 -2.79
CA TYR A 26 -4.45 -10.39 -1.86
C TYR A 26 -4.25 -11.59 -0.93
N SER A 27 -4.72 -12.78 -1.31
CA SER A 27 -4.56 -13.95 -0.44
C SER A 27 -3.09 -14.38 -0.36
N ILE A 28 -2.71 -14.86 0.82
CA ILE A 28 -1.41 -15.48 1.10
C ILE A 28 -1.27 -16.80 0.31
N ASP A 29 -2.40 -17.43 0.00
CA ASP A 29 -2.49 -18.70 -0.72
C ASP A 29 -2.49 -18.50 -2.25
N THR A 30 -2.67 -17.27 -2.73
CA THR A 30 -2.50 -16.92 -4.16
C THR A 30 -1.03 -16.97 -4.54
N ALA A 31 -0.73 -17.22 -5.82
CA ALA A 31 0.64 -17.27 -6.30
C ALA A 31 1.39 -15.98 -5.90
N PRO A 32 2.54 -16.06 -5.20
CA PRO A 32 3.20 -14.89 -4.62
C PRO A 32 3.52 -13.76 -5.63
N ALA A 33 3.71 -14.11 -6.90
CA ALA A 33 3.94 -13.14 -7.97
C ALA A 33 2.69 -12.32 -8.31
N GLU A 34 1.52 -12.96 -8.39
CA GLU A 34 0.25 -12.30 -8.72
C GLU A 34 -0.16 -11.33 -7.61
N THR A 35 -0.02 -11.74 -6.35
CA THR A 35 -0.27 -10.87 -5.19
C THR A 35 0.67 -9.64 -5.21
N VAL A 36 1.94 -9.82 -5.58
CA VAL A 36 2.89 -8.69 -5.69
C VAL A 36 2.49 -7.74 -6.82
N GLU A 37 2.09 -8.26 -7.98
CA GLU A 37 1.59 -7.46 -9.11
C GLU A 37 0.34 -6.66 -8.70
N ASN A 38 -0.60 -7.27 -7.99
CA ASN A 38 -1.80 -6.61 -7.49
C ASN A 38 -1.46 -5.46 -6.52
N ILE A 39 -0.52 -5.67 -5.59
CA ILE A 39 -0.06 -4.63 -4.66
C ILE A 39 0.60 -3.46 -5.40
N GLU A 40 1.44 -3.74 -6.40
CA GLU A 40 2.09 -2.69 -7.19
C GLU A 40 1.10 -1.92 -8.06
N SER A 41 0.11 -2.62 -8.62
CA SER A 41 -1.00 -2.03 -9.38
C SER A 41 -1.84 -1.11 -8.48
N LEU A 42 -2.18 -1.56 -7.27
CA LEU A 42 -2.90 -0.76 -6.28
C LEU A 42 -2.14 0.53 -5.93
N ALA A 43 -0.85 0.40 -5.62
CA ALA A 43 0.00 1.54 -5.29
C ALA A 43 0.12 2.54 -6.46
N ARG A 44 0.17 2.05 -7.71
CA ARG A 44 0.13 2.90 -8.90
C ARG A 44 -1.22 3.60 -9.05
N GLY A 45 -2.33 2.90 -8.80
CA GLY A 45 -3.67 3.49 -8.78
C GLY A 45 -3.75 4.68 -7.82
N TYR A 46 -3.24 4.52 -6.59
CA TYR A 46 -3.14 5.63 -5.63
C TYR A 46 -2.27 6.77 -6.15
N TRP A 47 -1.10 6.47 -6.71
CA TRP A 47 -0.18 7.47 -7.24
C TRP A 47 -0.78 8.28 -8.39
N ASP A 48 -1.51 7.63 -9.29
CA ASP A 48 -2.10 8.24 -10.48
C ASP A 48 -3.37 9.04 -10.15
N CYS A 49 -4.06 8.72 -9.05
CA CYS A 49 -5.30 9.40 -8.63
C CYS A 49 -5.10 10.51 -7.58
N ARG A 50 -3.85 10.83 -7.23
CA ARG A 50 -3.54 11.90 -6.25
C ARG A 50 -4.11 13.24 -6.68
N ASP A 51 -4.62 14.00 -5.72
CA ASP A 51 -5.02 15.38 -5.98
C ASP A 51 -3.82 16.34 -6.08
N ASP A 52 -4.03 17.56 -6.57
CA ASP A 52 -2.97 18.56 -6.73
C ASP A 52 -2.22 18.87 -5.42
N LYS A 53 -2.92 18.85 -4.27
CA LYS A 53 -2.31 19.09 -2.96
C LYS A 53 -1.42 17.92 -2.56
N GLU A 54 -1.81 16.70 -2.89
CA GLU A 54 -1.04 15.48 -2.65
C GLU A 54 0.19 15.41 -3.53
N VAL A 55 0.09 15.81 -4.81
CA VAL A 55 1.24 15.94 -5.71
C VAL A 55 2.26 16.92 -5.12
N VAL A 56 1.84 18.14 -4.77
CA VAL A 56 2.72 19.16 -4.19
C VAL A 56 3.33 18.71 -2.85
N ARG A 57 2.53 18.02 -2.01
CA ARG A 57 3.01 17.44 -0.74
C ARG A 57 4.12 16.43 -1.01
N ASP A 58 3.91 15.52 -1.94
CA ASP A 58 4.83 14.42 -2.23
C ASP A 58 6.13 14.94 -2.86
N GLU A 59 6.05 15.91 -3.77
CA GLU A 59 7.23 16.60 -4.32
C GLU A 59 8.05 17.28 -3.22
N LYS A 60 7.39 18.01 -2.32
CA LYS A 60 8.05 18.71 -1.21
C LYS A 60 8.72 17.73 -0.22
N LEU A 61 8.19 16.53 -0.08
CA LEU A 61 8.68 15.51 0.84
C LEU A 61 9.63 14.50 0.17
N GLY A 62 9.89 14.61 -1.14
CA GLY A 62 10.69 13.63 -1.87
C GLY A 62 10.06 12.24 -1.81
N ILE A 63 8.75 12.18 -2.06
CA ILE A 63 7.97 10.94 -2.12
C ILE A 63 7.76 10.60 -3.60
N HIS A 64 8.06 9.35 -3.95
CA HIS A 64 7.99 8.81 -5.29
C HIS A 64 7.08 7.58 -5.34
N LEU A 65 6.72 7.12 -6.55
CA LEU A 65 5.92 5.91 -6.73
C LEU A 65 6.51 4.71 -5.98
N ASN A 66 7.84 4.58 -5.97
CA ASN A 66 8.52 3.49 -5.26
C ASN A 66 8.28 3.52 -3.74
N ASP A 67 8.07 4.71 -3.15
CA ASP A 67 7.69 4.82 -1.75
C ASP A 67 6.27 4.25 -1.54
N TYR A 68 5.30 4.62 -2.38
CA TYR A 68 3.93 4.10 -2.34
C TYR A 68 3.91 2.57 -2.46
N GLN A 69 4.65 2.03 -3.42
CA GLN A 69 4.78 0.58 -3.63
C GLN A 69 5.40 -0.11 -2.41
N SER A 70 6.46 0.47 -1.84
CA SER A 70 7.11 -0.07 -0.65
C SER A 70 6.17 -0.05 0.56
N TRP A 71 5.45 1.05 0.77
CA TRP A 71 4.51 1.18 1.88
C TRP A 71 3.31 0.25 1.75
N ALA A 72 2.78 0.04 0.54
CA ALA A 72 1.73 -0.94 0.29
C ALA A 72 2.22 -2.38 0.55
N LYS A 73 3.45 -2.72 0.15
CA LYS A 73 4.08 -4.02 0.46
C LYS A 73 4.29 -4.22 1.97
N GLU A 74 4.71 -3.18 2.69
CA GLU A 74 4.81 -3.24 4.16
C GLU A 74 3.46 -3.48 4.83
N ALA A 75 2.40 -2.79 4.37
CA ALA A 75 1.03 -3.03 4.86
C ALA A 75 0.59 -4.48 4.57
N PHE A 76 0.96 -5.02 3.42
CA PHE A 76 0.65 -6.40 3.06
C PHE A 76 1.39 -7.40 3.95
N ALA A 77 2.66 -7.16 4.24
CA ALA A 77 3.41 -8.02 5.16
C ALA A 77 2.75 -8.08 6.55
N ALA A 78 2.30 -6.93 7.07
CA ALA A 78 1.57 -6.85 8.34
C ALA A 78 0.20 -7.54 8.27
N PHE A 79 -0.54 -7.36 7.17
CA PHE A 79 -1.79 -8.07 6.90
C PHE A 79 -1.57 -9.59 6.89
N ALA A 80 -0.58 -10.06 6.14
CA ALA A 80 -0.29 -11.48 6.00
C ALA A 80 0.17 -12.13 7.32
N GLU A 81 0.94 -11.40 8.14
CA GLU A 81 1.32 -11.86 9.48
C GLU A 81 0.11 -11.98 10.41
N ARG A 82 -0.81 -11.02 10.36
CA ARG A 82 -2.06 -11.06 11.12
C ARG A 82 -2.92 -12.26 10.70
N GLU A 83 -3.15 -12.46 9.41
CA GLU A 83 -3.97 -13.57 8.91
C GLU A 83 -3.36 -14.94 9.27
N ARG A 84 -2.02 -15.08 9.20
CA ARG A 84 -1.32 -16.29 9.69
C ARG A 84 -1.45 -16.52 11.19
N SER A 85 -1.65 -15.47 11.98
CA SER A 85 -1.80 -15.57 13.44
C SER A 85 -3.23 -15.89 13.88
N LEU A 86 -4.21 -15.72 12.99
CA LEU A 86 -5.62 -15.98 13.23
C LEU A 86 -6.06 -17.39 12.78
N ASN A 87 -5.27 -18.04 11.93
CA ASN A 87 -5.45 -19.41 11.45
C ASN A 87 -4.60 -20.41 12.24
#